data_AF-A0A1J4Y0H6-F1
#
_entry.id   AF-A0A1J4Y0H6-F1
#
_cell.length_a   1.000
_cell.length_b   1.000
_cell.length_c   1.000
_cell.angle_alpha   90.00
_cell.angle_beta   90.00
_cell.angle_gamma   90.00
#
_symmetry.space_group_name_H-M   'P 1'
#
loop_
_entity.id
_entity.type
_entity.pdbx_description
1 polymer ?
#
loop_
_entity_poly.entity_id
_entity_poly.type
_entity_poly.pdbx_seq_one_letter_code
_entity_poly.pdbx_strand_id
1 'polypeptide(L)'
;MSLIFSLADRLLKWYDRQSDTHTKMPWRGEADPYCIWISEVMLQQTQVATVVDYYRRWLEHFPNVQSLAQANLDEVLKVWEGLGYYTRARNLHRAAQVIVSDYNGEFPQQYNTIKTLPGVGEYTASALSSIAFNQAVPVVDGNVLRVYSRLLCLVDDIRNPKTKLLARAGLQKLIPQDRPGDFNQALMDLGRNVCQPRQPQCHVCPVQELCCAYNRNRTGDFPVKSKAKATPTFQIVVGIIYKDGKVLIQRRPPKGLLGGLWEFPGGKIEAGETPENALIREIREETGLEVEIGSQLTQLKHAYTHFKINLTCFVCEYQSGTARPKASTALRWVKPGELTKFAFPKANQKILPLLTPDK
;
A
#
# COMPACT_ATOMS: atom_id res chain seq x y z
N MET A 1 -36.30 -8.60 10.53
CA MET A 1 -35.83 -7.53 11.42
C MET A 1 -35.09 -8.07 12.65
N SER A 2 -35.65 -9.01 13.43
CA SER A 2 -35.03 -9.50 14.69
C SER A 2 -33.58 -10.03 14.55
N LEU A 3 -33.28 -10.82 13.50
CA LEU A 3 -31.93 -11.38 13.29
C LEU A 3 -30.88 -10.32 12.89
N ILE A 4 -31.31 -9.24 12.21
CA ILE A 4 -30.45 -8.16 11.72
C ILE A 4 -29.99 -7.27 12.88
N PHE A 5 -30.94 -6.85 13.72
CA PHE A 5 -30.64 -6.11 14.95
C PHE A 5 -29.74 -6.94 15.88
N SER A 6 -29.93 -8.26 15.93
CA SER A 6 -29.07 -9.14 16.74
C SER A 6 -27.61 -9.20 16.26
N LEU A 7 -27.30 -9.03 14.97
CA LEU A 7 -25.91 -9.14 14.49
C LEU A 7 -25.12 -7.87 14.85
N ALA A 8 -25.66 -6.70 14.50
CA ALA A 8 -25.01 -5.43 14.77
C ALA A 8 -24.81 -5.22 16.28
N ASP A 9 -25.83 -5.50 17.09
CA ASP A 9 -25.76 -5.38 18.56
C ASP A 9 -24.69 -6.30 19.17
N ARG A 10 -24.65 -7.58 18.79
CA ARG A 10 -23.62 -8.53 19.27
C ARG A 10 -22.22 -8.10 18.87
N LEU A 11 -22.06 -7.61 17.64
CA LEU A 11 -20.78 -7.15 17.11
C LEU A 11 -20.29 -5.89 17.83
N LEU A 12 -21.16 -4.90 18.04
CA LEU A 12 -20.83 -3.66 18.75
C LEU A 12 -20.53 -3.93 20.23
N LYS A 13 -21.34 -4.75 20.92
CA LYS A 13 -21.06 -5.16 22.31
C LYS A 13 -19.72 -5.86 22.46
N TRP A 14 -19.33 -6.66 21.47
CA TRP A 14 -18.01 -7.28 21.45
C TRP A 14 -16.90 -6.26 21.24
N TYR A 15 -17.10 -5.34 20.30
CA TYR A 15 -16.15 -4.26 19.98
C TYR A 15 -15.89 -3.34 21.17
N ASP A 16 -16.94 -2.97 21.91
CA ASP A 16 -16.83 -2.12 23.10
C ASP A 16 -15.97 -2.76 24.21
N ARG A 17 -15.85 -4.10 24.20
CA ARG A 17 -15.01 -4.87 25.15
C ARG A 17 -13.56 -5.04 24.68
N GLN A 18 -13.20 -4.58 23.47
CA GLN A 18 -11.85 -4.74 22.90
C GLN A 18 -10.88 -3.59 23.27
N SER A 19 -11.11 -2.88 24.37
CA SER A 19 -10.39 -1.67 24.80
C SER A 19 -8.86 -1.79 24.67
N ASP A 20 -8.27 -2.90 25.12
CA ASP A 20 -6.82 -3.11 25.10
C ASP A 20 -6.23 -3.19 23.68
N THR A 21 -7.01 -3.64 22.71
CA THR A 21 -6.59 -3.66 21.31
C THR A 21 -6.73 -2.29 20.66
N HIS A 22 -7.71 -1.49 21.09
CA HIS A 22 -7.90 -0.11 20.63
C HIS A 22 -6.75 0.78 21.08
N THR A 23 -6.29 0.66 22.33
CA THR A 23 -5.17 1.46 22.88
C THR A 23 -3.86 1.26 22.12
N LYS A 24 -3.67 0.12 21.43
CA LYS A 24 -2.47 -0.16 20.62
C LYS A 24 -2.49 0.50 19.24
N MET A 25 -3.63 1.03 18.79
CA MET A 25 -3.81 1.68 17.50
C MET A 25 -4.03 3.19 17.71
N PRO A 26 -3.02 4.05 17.47
CA PRO A 26 -3.08 5.47 17.82
C PRO A 26 -4.17 6.28 17.07
N TRP A 27 -4.76 5.71 16.01
CA TRP A 27 -5.85 6.31 15.24
C TRP A 27 -7.25 5.86 15.71
N ARG A 28 -7.38 5.01 16.74
CA ARG A 28 -8.69 4.61 17.29
C ARG A 28 -9.18 5.65 18.29
N GLY A 29 -10.45 6.02 18.17
CA GLY A 29 -11.04 7.12 18.94
C GLY A 29 -10.64 8.51 18.43
N GLU A 30 -9.87 8.57 17.33
CA GLU A 30 -9.55 9.81 16.64
C GLU A 30 -10.80 10.38 15.97
N ALA A 31 -10.94 11.70 16.01
CA ALA A 31 -12.04 12.44 15.39
C ALA A 31 -11.57 13.23 14.17
N ASP A 32 -10.27 13.55 14.07
CA ASP A 32 -9.73 14.29 12.93
C ASP A 32 -9.79 13.43 11.64
N PRO A 33 -10.55 13.86 10.60
CA PRO A 33 -10.61 13.17 9.32
C PRO A 33 -9.25 12.99 8.65
N TYR A 34 -8.31 13.92 8.85
CA TYR A 34 -6.95 13.81 8.31
C TYR A 34 -6.23 12.59 8.91
N CYS A 35 -6.18 12.52 10.24
CA CYS A 35 -5.56 11.43 10.98
C CYS A 35 -6.19 10.07 10.64
N ILE A 36 -7.52 9.99 10.61
CA ILE A 36 -8.25 8.78 10.20
C ILE A 36 -7.86 8.39 8.78
N TRP A 37 -7.88 9.33 7.83
CA TRP A 37 -7.56 9.08 6.42
C TRP A 37 -6.13 8.56 6.23
N ILE A 38 -5.14 9.16 6.90
CA ILE A 38 -3.75 8.70 6.85
C ILE A 38 -3.65 7.25 7.33
N SER A 39 -4.27 6.93 8.48
CA SER A 39 -4.24 5.57 9.02
C SER A 39 -4.87 4.54 8.06
N GLU A 40 -6.03 4.87 7.48
CA GLU A 40 -6.75 3.99 6.57
C GLU A 40 -5.98 3.74 5.27
N VAL A 41 -5.30 4.76 4.74
CA VAL A 41 -4.44 4.58 3.55
C VAL A 41 -3.19 3.77 3.89
N MET A 42 -2.57 3.99 5.06
CA MET A 42 -1.42 3.20 5.50
C MET A 42 -1.77 1.73 5.73
N LEU A 43 -2.95 1.43 6.27
CA LEU A 43 -3.43 0.07 6.55
C LEU A 43 -3.76 -0.76 5.30
N GLN A 44 -3.85 -0.12 4.12
CA GLN A 44 -4.06 -0.86 2.87
C GLN A 44 -2.90 -1.82 2.61
N GLN A 45 -3.17 -3.13 2.68
CA GLN A 45 -2.19 -4.19 2.44
C GLN A 45 -0.93 -4.10 3.33
N THR A 46 -1.06 -3.48 4.52
CA THR A 46 0.03 -3.33 5.49
C THR A 46 -0.48 -3.74 6.88
N GLN A 47 0.37 -4.40 7.66
CA GLN A 47 -0.02 -4.87 8.99
C GLN A 47 -0.05 -3.72 10.00
N VAL A 48 -0.99 -3.79 10.96
CA VAL A 48 -1.16 -2.78 12.02
C VAL A 48 0.15 -2.48 12.73
N ALA A 49 0.88 -3.52 13.17
CA ALA A 49 2.15 -3.36 13.90
C ALA A 49 3.20 -2.57 13.10
N THR A 50 3.23 -2.71 11.77
CA THR A 50 4.11 -1.92 10.91
C THR A 50 3.63 -0.48 10.78
N VAL A 51 2.32 -0.25 10.71
CA VAL A 51 1.75 1.08 10.47
C VAL A 51 1.95 2.01 11.66
N VAL A 52 1.93 1.52 12.90
CA VAL A 52 1.98 2.35 14.12
C VAL A 52 3.14 3.36 14.09
N ASP A 53 4.36 2.91 13.82
CA ASP A 53 5.54 3.79 13.83
C ASP A 53 5.62 4.71 12.61
N TYR A 54 5.04 4.30 11.48
CA TYR A 54 4.94 5.16 10.31
C TYR A 54 3.91 6.25 10.50
N TYR A 55 2.78 5.92 11.11
CA TYR A 55 1.71 6.87 11.41
C TYR A 55 2.20 7.98 12.34
N ARG A 56 2.89 7.63 13.43
CA ARG A 56 3.46 8.63 14.35
C ARG A 56 4.44 9.55 13.67
N ARG A 57 5.47 9.00 13.00
CA ARG A 57 6.45 9.80 12.26
C ARG A 57 5.82 10.66 11.18
N TRP A 58 4.77 10.15 10.51
CA TRP A 58 4.04 10.91 9.51
C TRP A 58 3.33 12.11 10.11
N LEU A 59 2.61 11.95 11.22
CA LEU A 59 1.94 13.07 11.87
C LEU A 59 2.91 14.06 12.55
N GLU A 60 4.10 13.61 12.96
CA GLU A 60 5.17 14.50 13.41
C GLU A 60 5.67 15.41 12.28
N HIS A 61 5.80 14.89 11.05
CA HIS A 61 6.29 15.66 9.90
C HIS A 61 5.17 16.45 9.20
N PHE A 62 4.00 15.83 9.07
CA PHE A 62 2.82 16.37 8.41
C PHE A 62 1.64 16.34 9.39
N PRO A 63 1.56 17.29 10.34
CA PRO A 63 0.53 17.28 11.39
C PRO A 63 -0.89 17.54 10.87
N ASN A 64 -1.04 18.09 9.66
CA ASN A 64 -2.34 18.41 9.07
C ASN A 64 -2.31 18.35 7.54
N VAL A 65 -3.50 18.46 6.91
CA VAL A 65 -3.62 18.38 5.45
C VAL A 65 -2.87 19.51 4.73
N GLN A 66 -2.76 20.70 5.34
CA GLN A 66 -2.05 21.84 4.77
C GLN A 66 -0.55 21.57 4.68
N SER A 67 0.05 21.07 5.75
CA SER A 67 1.47 20.70 5.78
C SER A 67 1.80 19.62 4.74
N LEU A 68 0.94 18.61 4.59
CA LEU A 68 1.10 17.58 3.57
C LEU A 68 0.95 18.14 2.14
N ALA A 69 0.02 19.06 1.92
CA ALA A 69 -0.22 19.67 0.61
C ALA A 69 0.91 20.60 0.15
N GLN A 70 1.56 21.28 1.10
CA GLN A 70 2.68 22.20 0.85
C GLN A 70 4.03 21.50 0.70
N ALA A 71 4.15 20.28 1.21
CA ALA A 71 5.38 19.50 1.15
C ALA A 71 5.81 19.21 -0.29
N ASN A 72 7.12 19.08 -0.50
CA ASN A 72 7.61 18.60 -1.79
C ASN A 72 7.44 17.07 -1.87
N LEU A 73 7.27 16.54 -3.09
CA LEU A 73 6.99 15.12 -3.26
C LEU A 73 8.14 14.20 -2.77
N ASP A 74 9.40 14.65 -2.87
CA ASP A 74 10.55 13.85 -2.46
C ASP A 74 10.54 13.63 -0.93
N GLU A 75 10.19 14.65 -0.16
CA GLU A 75 10.00 14.59 1.29
C GLU A 75 8.86 13.63 1.67
N VAL A 76 7.70 13.75 1.01
CA VAL A 76 6.57 12.83 1.24
C VAL A 76 6.95 11.38 0.97
N LEU A 77 7.65 11.12 -0.14
CA LEU A 77 8.12 9.77 -0.48
C LEU A 77 9.18 9.26 0.49
N LYS A 78 9.98 10.17 1.07
CA LYS A 78 11.00 9.84 2.06
C LYS A 78 10.39 9.43 3.40
N VAL A 79 9.40 10.16 3.90
CA VAL A 79 8.69 9.80 5.14
C VAL A 79 7.90 8.49 4.96
N TRP A 80 7.41 8.20 3.74
CA TRP A 80 6.76 6.93 3.39
C TRP A 80 7.72 5.75 3.13
N GLU A 81 9.03 6.01 3.06
CA GLU A 81 10.01 5.03 2.62
C GLU A 81 9.98 3.75 3.46
N GLY A 82 9.84 2.61 2.79
CA GLY A 82 9.79 1.29 3.44
C GLY A 82 8.38 0.73 3.65
N LEU A 83 7.33 1.57 3.63
CA LEU A 83 5.94 1.12 3.79
C LEU A 83 5.37 0.43 2.54
N GLY A 84 6.02 0.62 1.38
CA GLY A 84 5.63 0.02 0.11
C GLY A 84 4.37 0.64 -0.50
N TYR A 85 4.02 0.18 -1.72
CA TYR A 85 2.89 0.71 -2.50
C TYR A 85 2.88 2.25 -2.60
N TYR A 86 3.99 2.84 -3.02
CA TYR A 86 4.22 4.30 -3.06
C TYR A 86 3.20 5.12 -3.84
N THR A 87 2.40 4.49 -4.72
CA THR A 87 1.25 5.16 -5.34
C THR A 87 0.27 5.69 -4.29
N ARG A 88 0.16 5.06 -3.12
CA ARG A 88 -0.61 5.55 -1.97
C ARG A 88 -0.11 6.91 -1.50
N ALA A 89 1.18 7.05 -1.21
CA ALA A 89 1.78 8.33 -0.78
C ALA A 89 1.61 9.44 -1.83
N ARG A 90 1.83 9.13 -3.12
CA ARG A 90 1.63 10.11 -4.20
C ARG A 90 0.18 10.57 -4.31
N ASN A 91 -0.76 9.64 -4.14
CA ASN A 91 -2.18 9.95 -4.17
C ASN A 91 -2.64 10.71 -2.92
N LEU A 92 -2.13 10.35 -1.72
CA LEU A 92 -2.31 11.15 -0.50
C LEU A 92 -1.88 12.60 -0.73
N HIS A 93 -0.66 12.80 -1.23
CA HIS A 93 -0.16 14.15 -1.49
C HIS A 93 -1.04 14.92 -2.48
N ARG A 94 -1.41 14.31 -3.62
CA ARG A 94 -2.32 14.95 -4.58
C ARG A 94 -3.71 15.23 -4.00
N ALA A 95 -4.25 14.32 -3.21
CA ALA A 95 -5.55 14.51 -2.58
C ALA A 95 -5.49 15.61 -1.51
N ALA A 96 -4.40 15.73 -0.76
CA ALA A 96 -4.19 16.82 0.18
C ALA A 96 -4.16 18.18 -0.55
N GLN A 97 -3.47 18.25 -1.69
CA GLN A 97 -3.47 19.44 -2.55
C GLN A 97 -4.88 19.79 -3.02
N VAL A 98 -5.66 18.82 -3.50
CA VAL A 98 -7.07 19.00 -3.90
C VAL A 98 -7.94 19.45 -2.73
N ILE A 99 -7.77 18.88 -1.54
CA ILE A 99 -8.52 19.27 -0.34
C ILE A 99 -8.23 20.73 0.02
N VAL A 100 -6.96 21.15 -0.03
CA VAL A 100 -6.57 22.53 0.25
C VAL A 100 -7.08 23.50 -0.82
N SER A 101 -6.98 23.15 -2.11
CA SER A 101 -7.36 24.05 -3.20
C SER A 101 -8.86 24.15 -3.42
N ASP A 102 -9.56 23.01 -3.41
CA ASP A 102 -10.95 22.92 -3.87
C ASP A 102 -11.94 22.93 -2.70
N TYR A 103 -11.46 22.59 -1.50
CA TYR A 103 -12.28 22.49 -0.28
C TYR A 103 -11.72 23.34 0.89
N ASN A 104 -10.83 24.30 0.61
CA ASN A 104 -10.24 25.23 1.60
C ASN A 104 -9.57 24.54 2.81
N GLY A 105 -9.06 23.32 2.63
CA GLY A 105 -8.41 22.55 3.69
C GLY A 105 -9.39 21.75 4.56
N GLU A 106 -10.69 21.79 4.26
CA GLU A 106 -11.71 20.98 4.94
C GLU A 106 -11.99 19.71 4.16
N PHE A 107 -12.07 18.57 4.86
CA PHE A 107 -12.40 17.32 4.19
C PHE A 107 -13.84 17.33 3.68
N PRO A 108 -14.09 16.94 2.42
CA PRO A 108 -15.45 16.70 1.98
C PRO A 108 -16.06 15.61 2.85
N GLN A 109 -17.29 15.81 3.29
CA GLN A 109 -17.92 14.88 4.23
C GLN A 109 -18.62 13.74 3.51
N GLN A 110 -19.29 14.02 2.39
CA GLN A 110 -20.15 13.06 1.69
C GLN A 110 -19.35 11.94 1.02
N TYR A 111 -19.77 10.68 1.19
CA TYR A 111 -19.12 9.50 0.60
C TYR A 111 -18.78 9.66 -0.89
N ASN A 112 -19.75 10.13 -1.69
CA ASN A 112 -19.57 10.28 -3.14
C ASN A 112 -18.49 11.31 -3.47
N THR A 113 -18.40 12.39 -2.69
CA THR A 113 -17.38 13.44 -2.85
C THR A 113 -16.02 12.97 -2.36
N ILE A 114 -15.94 12.30 -1.20
CA ILE A 114 -14.70 11.70 -0.69
C ILE A 114 -14.10 10.74 -1.73
N LYS A 115 -14.94 9.93 -2.38
CA LYS A 115 -14.52 8.96 -3.39
C LYS A 115 -13.93 9.59 -4.66
N THR A 116 -14.18 10.87 -4.94
CA THR A 116 -13.56 11.53 -6.10
C THR A 116 -12.12 11.95 -5.84
N LEU A 117 -11.68 11.99 -4.57
CA LEU A 117 -10.33 12.37 -4.22
C LEU A 117 -9.29 11.41 -4.81
N PRO A 118 -8.12 11.91 -5.26
CA PRO A 118 -7.05 11.09 -5.82
C PRO A 118 -6.68 9.88 -4.95
N GLY A 119 -6.82 8.68 -5.53
CA GLY A 119 -6.46 7.42 -4.87
C GLY A 119 -7.41 6.95 -3.76
N VAL A 120 -8.53 7.64 -3.54
CA VAL A 120 -9.57 7.22 -2.61
C VAL A 120 -10.53 6.27 -3.34
N GLY A 121 -10.45 4.98 -3.01
CA GLY A 121 -11.39 3.97 -3.52
C GLY A 121 -12.60 3.78 -2.63
N GLU A 122 -13.49 2.86 -3.03
CA GLU A 122 -14.69 2.43 -2.28
C GLU A 122 -14.39 2.16 -0.80
N TYR A 123 -13.31 1.42 -0.51
CA TYR A 123 -12.90 1.08 0.85
C TYR A 123 -12.62 2.34 1.69
N THR A 124 -11.69 3.18 1.23
CA THR A 124 -11.26 4.37 1.97
C THR A 124 -12.40 5.37 2.11
N ALA A 125 -13.22 5.54 1.07
CA ALA A 125 -14.39 6.41 1.14
C ALA A 125 -15.41 5.91 2.17
N SER A 126 -15.71 4.60 2.20
CA SER A 126 -16.60 4.01 3.21
C SER A 126 -16.01 4.17 4.62
N ALA A 127 -14.72 3.85 4.80
CA ALA A 127 -14.06 3.93 6.10
C ALA A 127 -14.06 5.38 6.63
N LEU A 128 -13.56 6.33 5.84
CA LEU A 128 -13.49 7.74 6.24
C LEU A 128 -14.87 8.33 6.50
N SER A 129 -15.84 8.13 5.59
CA SER A 129 -17.20 8.69 5.76
C SER A 129 -17.93 8.12 6.98
N SER A 130 -17.75 6.84 7.29
CA SER A 130 -18.39 6.22 8.45
C SER A 130 -17.72 6.55 9.78
N ILE A 131 -16.38 6.60 9.82
CA ILE A 131 -15.63 6.86 11.06
C ILE A 131 -15.64 8.36 11.39
N ALA A 132 -15.36 9.23 10.41
CA ALA A 132 -15.20 10.66 10.66
C ALA A 132 -16.52 11.44 10.57
N PHE A 133 -17.46 10.99 9.72
CA PHE A 133 -18.67 11.76 9.38
C PHE A 133 -19.97 11.00 9.64
N ASN A 134 -19.90 9.92 10.42
CA ASN A 134 -21.04 9.12 10.87
C ASN A 134 -22.01 8.67 9.75
N GLN A 135 -21.51 8.50 8.52
CA GLN A 135 -22.34 8.02 7.42
C GLN A 135 -22.45 6.51 7.45
N ALA A 136 -23.67 6.00 7.38
CA ALA A 136 -23.97 4.57 7.37
C ALA A 136 -23.62 3.92 6.03
N VAL A 137 -22.32 3.85 5.73
CA VAL A 137 -21.77 3.31 4.50
C VAL A 137 -20.84 2.14 4.83
N PRO A 138 -21.16 0.90 4.42
CA PRO A 138 -20.39 -0.26 4.82
C PRO A 138 -19.03 -0.32 4.14
N VAL A 139 -18.03 -0.74 4.90
CA VAL A 139 -16.71 -1.09 4.39
C VAL A 139 -16.75 -2.51 3.85
N VAL A 140 -16.16 -2.73 2.67
CA VAL A 140 -16.03 -4.06 2.05
C VAL A 140 -14.58 -4.30 1.64
N ASP A 141 -13.86 -5.03 2.48
CA ASP A 141 -12.49 -5.50 2.22
C ASP A 141 -12.41 -7.03 2.17
N GLY A 142 -11.20 -7.58 2.06
CA GLY A 142 -11.01 -9.04 2.06
C GLY A 142 -11.34 -9.73 3.40
N ASN A 143 -11.29 -9.01 4.52
CA ASN A 143 -11.65 -9.52 5.84
C ASN A 143 -13.16 -9.57 6.02
N VAL A 144 -13.84 -8.46 5.71
CA VAL A 144 -15.28 -8.32 5.71
C VAL A 144 -15.91 -9.32 4.75
N LEU A 145 -15.41 -9.45 3.51
CA LEU A 145 -15.95 -10.44 2.56
C LEU A 145 -15.83 -11.86 3.08
N ARG A 146 -14.73 -12.22 3.77
CA ARG A 146 -14.60 -13.55 4.39
C ARG A 146 -15.62 -13.77 5.51
N VAL A 147 -15.77 -12.79 6.40
CA VAL A 147 -16.76 -12.84 7.49
C VAL A 147 -18.16 -12.98 6.91
N TYR A 148 -18.52 -12.11 5.98
CA TYR A 148 -19.82 -12.10 5.31
C TYR A 148 -20.10 -13.41 4.57
N SER A 149 -19.12 -13.93 3.82
CA SER A 149 -19.27 -15.21 3.12
C SER A 149 -19.50 -16.37 4.09
N ARG A 150 -18.83 -16.41 5.24
CA ARG A 150 -19.03 -17.47 6.25
C ARG A 150 -20.39 -17.33 6.95
N LEU A 151 -20.79 -16.11 7.29
CA LEU A 151 -22.09 -15.86 7.92
C LEU A 151 -23.25 -16.37 7.05
N LEU A 152 -23.17 -16.16 5.74
CA LEU A 152 -24.26 -16.49 4.81
C LEU A 152 -24.05 -17.78 4.00
N CYS A 153 -22.93 -18.49 4.18
CA CYS A 153 -22.51 -19.56 3.27
C CYS A 153 -22.50 -19.13 1.78
N LEU A 154 -21.96 -17.95 1.50
CA LEU A 154 -21.94 -17.37 0.15
C LEU A 154 -21.01 -18.17 -0.78
N VAL A 155 -21.61 -18.87 -1.75
CA VAL A 155 -20.89 -19.74 -2.70
C VAL A 155 -20.27 -18.99 -3.87
N ASP A 156 -20.66 -17.74 -4.09
CA ASP A 156 -20.12 -16.92 -5.17
C ASP A 156 -18.65 -16.57 -4.95
N ASP A 157 -17.87 -16.54 -6.03
CA ASP A 157 -16.46 -16.11 -6.00
C ASP A 157 -16.36 -14.64 -5.57
N ILE A 158 -15.70 -14.38 -4.45
CA ILE A 158 -15.52 -13.01 -3.92
C ILE A 158 -14.58 -12.14 -4.76
N ARG A 159 -13.92 -12.72 -5.77
CA ARG A 159 -13.14 -11.97 -6.78
C ARG A 159 -14.01 -11.36 -7.86
N ASN A 160 -15.23 -11.87 -8.05
CA ASN A 160 -16.19 -11.29 -8.99
C ASN A 160 -16.70 -9.93 -8.45
N PRO A 161 -16.62 -8.83 -9.22
CA PRO A 161 -17.15 -7.54 -8.83
C PRO A 161 -18.63 -7.57 -8.43
N LYS A 162 -19.45 -8.42 -9.08
CA LYS A 162 -20.88 -8.57 -8.75
C LYS A 162 -21.09 -9.07 -7.32
N THR A 163 -20.28 -10.03 -6.88
CA THR A 163 -20.33 -10.57 -5.51
C THR A 163 -20.03 -9.49 -4.48
N LYS A 164 -19.07 -8.61 -4.77
CA LYS A 164 -18.74 -7.47 -3.87
C LYS A 164 -19.88 -6.48 -3.77
N LEU A 165 -20.55 -6.19 -4.89
CA LEU A 165 -21.72 -5.31 -4.91
C LEU A 165 -22.89 -5.89 -4.10
N LEU A 166 -23.15 -7.19 -4.24
CA LEU A 166 -24.17 -7.90 -3.46
C LEU A 166 -23.84 -7.90 -1.96
N ALA A 167 -22.58 -8.16 -1.60
CA ALA A 167 -22.12 -8.09 -0.21
C ALA A 167 -22.29 -6.68 0.37
N ARG A 168 -21.94 -5.64 -0.39
CA ARG A 168 -22.15 -4.24 -0.01
C ARG A 168 -23.63 -3.95 0.25
N ALA A 169 -24.51 -4.35 -0.66
CA ALA A 169 -25.96 -4.15 -0.53
C ALA A 169 -26.55 -4.90 0.68
N GLY A 170 -26.03 -6.09 1.00
CA GLY A 170 -26.41 -6.82 2.21
C GLY A 170 -25.94 -6.12 3.49
N LEU A 171 -24.67 -5.73 3.55
CA LEU A 171 -24.10 -4.99 4.68
C LEU A 171 -24.77 -3.63 4.90
N GLN A 172 -25.22 -2.97 3.82
CA GLN A 172 -25.98 -1.72 3.90
C GLN A 172 -27.29 -1.86 4.70
N LYS A 173 -27.87 -3.06 4.74
CA LYS A 173 -29.07 -3.37 5.54
C LYS A 173 -28.75 -3.70 7.00
N LEU A 174 -27.47 -3.97 7.31
CA LEU A 174 -27.01 -4.39 8.64
C LEU A 174 -26.34 -3.24 9.41
N ILE A 175 -25.72 -2.29 8.71
CA ILE A 175 -24.99 -1.19 9.32
C ILE A 175 -25.96 -0.28 10.11
N PRO A 176 -25.69 -0.03 11.41
CA PRO A 176 -26.50 0.87 12.22
C PRO A 176 -26.28 2.34 11.83
N GLN A 177 -27.27 3.20 12.09
CA GLN A 177 -27.21 4.63 11.75
C GLN A 177 -26.51 5.49 12.81
N ASP A 178 -26.54 5.04 14.06
CA ASP A 178 -26.01 5.77 15.22
C ASP A 178 -24.50 5.55 15.41
N ARG A 179 -23.98 4.36 15.08
CA ARG A 179 -22.55 4.00 15.20
C ARG A 179 -21.97 3.25 13.99
N PRO A 180 -22.13 3.75 12.75
CA PRO A 180 -21.62 3.09 11.54
C PRO A 180 -20.10 2.91 11.50
N GLY A 181 -19.33 3.88 12.02
CA GLY A 181 -17.87 3.79 12.10
C GLY A 181 -17.41 2.60 12.95
N ASP A 182 -17.96 2.48 14.16
CA ASP A 182 -17.68 1.36 15.06
C ASP A 182 -18.11 0.01 14.48
N PHE A 183 -19.26 -0.04 13.80
CA PHE A 183 -19.70 -1.27 13.14
C PHE A 183 -18.70 -1.73 12.07
N ASN A 184 -18.23 -0.81 11.23
CA ASN A 184 -17.25 -1.11 10.20
C ASN A 184 -15.93 -1.58 10.83
N GLN A 185 -15.46 -0.85 11.83
CA GLN A 185 -14.25 -1.17 12.59
C GLN A 185 -14.34 -2.55 13.27
N ALA A 186 -15.46 -2.83 13.92
CA ALA A 186 -15.72 -4.12 14.56
C ALA A 186 -15.74 -5.27 13.54
N LEU A 187 -16.33 -5.08 12.37
CA LEU A 187 -16.37 -6.11 11.33
C LEU A 187 -14.97 -6.40 10.75
N MET A 188 -14.17 -5.36 10.57
CA MET A 188 -12.76 -5.49 10.16
C MET A 188 -11.94 -6.23 11.21
N ASP A 189 -12.09 -5.88 12.50
CA ASP A 189 -11.37 -6.52 13.60
C ASP A 189 -11.82 -7.96 13.85
N LEU A 190 -13.13 -8.25 13.71
CA LEU A 190 -13.65 -9.61 13.75
C LEU A 190 -12.99 -10.46 12.66
N GLY A 191 -12.91 -9.93 11.43
CA GLY A 191 -12.24 -10.61 10.33
C GLY A 191 -10.75 -10.82 10.60
N ARG A 192 -10.06 -9.81 11.13
CA ARG A 192 -8.62 -9.82 11.39
C ARG A 192 -8.22 -10.79 12.50
N ASN A 193 -8.90 -10.74 13.63
CA ASN A 193 -8.44 -11.35 14.87
C ASN A 193 -9.13 -12.68 15.17
N VAL A 194 -10.41 -12.84 14.79
CA VAL A 194 -11.22 -14.00 15.18
C VAL A 194 -11.53 -14.89 13.98
N CYS A 195 -12.19 -14.33 12.96
CA CYS A 195 -12.62 -15.03 11.76
C CYS A 195 -11.47 -15.13 10.75
N GLN A 196 -10.33 -15.69 11.17
CA GLN A 196 -9.10 -15.76 10.39
C GLN A 196 -9.22 -16.68 9.17
N PRO A 197 -8.41 -16.50 8.11
CA PRO A 197 -8.47 -17.32 6.90
C PRO A 197 -8.27 -18.82 7.19
N ARG A 198 -7.34 -19.16 8.08
CA ARG A 198 -7.07 -20.52 8.55
C ARG A 198 -7.35 -20.55 10.05
N GLN A 199 -7.88 -21.68 10.53
CA GLN A 199 -8.16 -21.92 11.96
C GLN A 199 -8.90 -20.74 12.64
N PRO A 200 -10.09 -20.34 12.15
CA PRO A 200 -10.84 -19.27 12.79
C PRO A 200 -11.19 -19.64 14.24
N GLN A 201 -11.13 -18.66 15.14
CA GLN A 201 -11.42 -18.83 16.56
C GLN A 201 -12.94 -18.75 16.81
N CYS A 202 -13.70 -19.68 16.23
CA CYS A 202 -15.16 -19.64 16.25
C CYS A 202 -15.76 -19.65 17.67
N HIS A 203 -15.07 -20.29 18.63
CA HIS A 203 -15.50 -20.39 20.04
C HIS A 203 -15.56 -19.05 20.78
N VAL A 204 -14.81 -18.03 20.33
CA VAL A 204 -14.89 -16.65 20.87
C VAL A 204 -15.60 -15.68 19.93
N CYS A 205 -16.18 -16.18 18.83
CA CYS A 205 -16.82 -15.32 17.85
C CYS A 205 -18.17 -14.79 18.38
N PRO A 206 -18.38 -13.46 18.45
CA PRO A 206 -19.59 -12.88 19.04
C PRO A 206 -20.86 -13.17 18.24
N VAL A 207 -20.70 -13.55 16.96
CA VAL A 207 -21.77 -13.85 16.02
C VAL A 207 -21.77 -15.33 15.59
N GLN A 208 -21.13 -16.20 16.39
CA GLN A 208 -21.01 -17.63 16.11
C GLN A 208 -22.36 -18.31 15.85
N GLU A 209 -23.34 -18.08 16.72
CA GLU A 209 -24.69 -18.66 16.62
C GLU A 209 -25.40 -18.32 15.31
N LEU A 210 -25.10 -17.15 14.74
CA LEU A 210 -25.67 -16.65 13.50
C LEU A 210 -24.91 -17.15 12.24
N CYS A 211 -23.78 -17.83 12.41
CA CYS A 211 -22.88 -18.16 11.33
C CYS A 211 -23.26 -19.47 10.63
N CYS A 212 -23.78 -19.37 9.41
CA CYS A 212 -24.13 -20.52 8.58
C CYS A 212 -22.97 -21.52 8.41
N ALA A 213 -21.76 -21.03 8.11
CA ALA A 213 -20.62 -21.89 7.88
C ALA A 213 -20.15 -22.62 9.16
N TYR A 214 -20.29 -22.00 10.34
CA TYR A 214 -19.98 -22.66 11.60
C TYR A 214 -21.00 -23.75 11.91
N ASN A 215 -22.29 -23.43 11.85
CA ASN A 215 -23.39 -24.35 12.15
C ASN A 215 -23.44 -25.57 11.20
N ARG A 216 -22.78 -25.49 10.04
CA ARG A 216 -22.66 -26.58 9.06
C ARG A 216 -21.29 -27.26 9.04
N ASN A 217 -20.34 -26.88 9.91
CA ASN A 217 -18.95 -27.35 9.89
C ASN A 217 -18.21 -27.11 8.55
N ARG A 218 -18.47 -25.95 7.92
CA ARG A 218 -17.96 -25.57 6.58
C ARG A 218 -17.16 -24.27 6.57
N THR A 219 -16.63 -23.82 7.70
CA THR A 219 -15.86 -22.56 7.76
C THR A 219 -14.61 -22.55 6.86
N GLY A 220 -14.06 -23.73 6.55
CA GLY A 220 -12.94 -23.92 5.63
C GLY A 220 -13.28 -23.70 4.16
N ASP A 221 -14.56 -23.84 3.78
CA ASP A 221 -15.02 -23.73 2.39
C ASP A 221 -15.16 -22.27 1.93
N PHE A 222 -15.22 -21.33 2.89
CA PHE A 222 -15.53 -19.92 2.63
C PHE A 222 -14.39 -18.98 3.04
N PRO A 223 -14.15 -17.92 2.26
CA PRO A 223 -14.87 -17.55 1.04
C PRO A 223 -14.39 -18.34 -0.18
N VAL A 224 -15.29 -18.56 -1.15
CA VAL A 224 -14.93 -19.13 -2.46
C VAL A 224 -14.05 -18.12 -3.21
N LYS A 225 -12.91 -18.58 -3.70
CA LYS A 225 -11.95 -17.78 -4.48
C LYS A 225 -11.47 -18.60 -5.69
N SER A 226 -11.59 -18.07 -6.89
CA SER A 226 -10.93 -18.67 -8.07
C SER A 226 -9.41 -18.74 -7.88
N LYS A 227 -8.73 -19.58 -8.68
CA LYS A 227 -7.26 -19.69 -8.66
C LYS A 227 -6.65 -18.37 -9.11
N ALA A 228 -5.63 -17.87 -8.39
CA ALA A 228 -4.88 -16.69 -8.84
C ALA A 228 -4.05 -17.03 -10.08
N LYS A 229 -3.84 -16.06 -10.97
CA LYS A 229 -2.87 -16.20 -12.07
C LYS A 229 -1.46 -16.39 -11.49
N ALA A 230 -0.62 -17.12 -12.21
CA ALA A 230 0.79 -17.26 -11.84
C ALA A 230 1.47 -15.87 -11.84
N THR A 231 2.27 -15.62 -10.82
CA THR A 231 3.03 -14.38 -10.69
C THR A 231 4.24 -14.44 -11.60
N PRO A 232 4.37 -13.57 -12.63
CA PRO A 232 5.52 -13.58 -13.54
C PRO A 232 6.82 -13.23 -12.79
N THR A 233 7.94 -13.73 -13.29
CA THR A 233 9.29 -13.40 -12.80
C THR A 233 10.09 -12.75 -13.91
N PHE A 234 10.68 -11.59 -13.64
CA PHE A 234 11.52 -10.87 -14.60
C PHE A 234 13.00 -10.94 -14.19
N GLN A 235 13.90 -11.03 -15.16
CA GLN A 235 15.33 -10.82 -14.96
C GLN A 235 15.63 -9.33 -15.18
N ILE A 236 16.29 -8.69 -14.22
CA ILE A 236 16.59 -7.27 -14.21
C ILE A 236 18.10 -7.10 -14.02
N VAL A 237 18.70 -6.16 -14.74
CA VAL A 237 20.08 -5.73 -14.56
C VAL A 237 20.14 -4.28 -14.12
N VAL A 238 21.10 -3.97 -13.26
CA VAL A 238 21.29 -2.62 -12.71
C VAL A 238 22.78 -2.29 -12.67
N GLY A 239 23.14 -1.06 -13.05
CA GLY A 239 24.50 -0.58 -13.08
C GLY A 239 24.76 0.48 -12.02
N ILE A 240 25.82 0.28 -11.23
CA ILE A 240 26.36 1.30 -10.33
C ILE A 240 27.46 2.03 -11.07
N ILE A 241 27.11 3.15 -11.69
CA ILE A 241 28.03 3.93 -12.53
C ILE A 241 28.79 4.90 -11.64
N TYR A 242 30.10 4.71 -11.49
CA TYR A 242 30.98 5.63 -10.76
C TYR A 242 31.58 6.69 -11.68
N LYS A 243 31.65 7.93 -11.16
CA LYS A 243 32.38 9.05 -11.76
C LYS A 243 32.74 10.06 -10.67
N ASP A 244 34.03 10.39 -10.55
CA ASP A 244 34.55 11.41 -9.62
C ASP A 244 34.06 11.19 -8.16
N GLY A 245 34.11 9.95 -7.66
CA GLY A 245 33.67 9.58 -6.30
C GLY A 245 32.15 9.69 -6.07
N LYS A 246 31.37 9.78 -7.14
CA LYS A 246 29.90 9.82 -7.11
C LYS A 246 29.32 8.67 -7.92
N VAL A 247 28.09 8.31 -7.60
CA VAL A 247 27.30 7.36 -8.38
C VAL A 247 26.12 8.05 -9.06
N LEU A 248 25.77 7.56 -10.26
CA LEU A 248 24.59 8.06 -10.96
C LEU A 248 23.30 7.41 -10.44
N ILE A 249 22.32 8.24 -10.14
CA ILE A 249 20.95 7.82 -9.83
C ILE A 249 19.96 8.52 -10.75
N GLN A 250 18.81 7.89 -10.97
CA GLN A 250 17.75 8.41 -11.81
C GLN A 250 16.40 8.39 -11.10
N ARG A 251 15.54 9.36 -11.41
CA ARG A 251 14.19 9.45 -10.85
C ARG A 251 13.15 8.89 -11.80
N ARG A 252 12.47 7.82 -11.37
CA ARG A 252 11.40 7.17 -12.12
C ARG A 252 10.29 8.16 -12.48
N PRO A 253 9.67 8.05 -13.67
CA PRO A 253 8.49 8.84 -14.01
C PRO A 253 7.38 8.75 -12.94
N PRO A 254 6.61 9.82 -12.69
CA PRO A 254 5.54 9.80 -11.68
C PRO A 254 4.43 8.78 -11.96
N LYS A 255 4.22 8.45 -13.24
CA LYS A 255 3.27 7.43 -13.70
C LYS A 255 3.99 6.08 -13.81
N GLY A 256 3.30 5.01 -13.41
CA GLY A 256 3.82 3.64 -13.49
C GLY A 256 4.34 3.10 -12.17
N LEU A 257 4.98 1.92 -12.26
CA LEU A 257 5.49 1.18 -11.13
C LEU A 257 6.58 1.98 -10.39
N LEU A 258 6.46 2.09 -9.06
CA LEU A 258 7.43 2.77 -8.19
C LEU A 258 7.69 4.24 -8.58
N GLY A 259 6.72 4.88 -9.26
CA GLY A 259 6.92 6.21 -9.83
C GLY A 259 7.34 7.28 -8.82
N GLY A 260 8.23 8.18 -9.24
CA GLY A 260 8.80 9.24 -8.40
C GLY A 260 9.94 8.80 -7.49
N LEU A 261 10.19 7.50 -7.30
CA LEU A 261 11.36 7.04 -6.54
C LEU A 261 12.66 7.18 -7.32
N TRP A 262 13.76 7.26 -6.59
CA TRP A 262 15.11 7.19 -7.15
C TRP A 262 15.55 5.73 -7.29
N GLU A 263 16.35 5.47 -8.31
CA GLU A 263 16.93 4.17 -8.57
C GLU A 263 18.27 4.29 -9.29
N PHE A 264 18.95 3.16 -9.43
CA PHE A 264 20.14 3.05 -10.27
C PHE A 264 19.71 2.71 -11.71
N PRO A 265 20.41 3.20 -12.74
CA PRO A 265 20.13 2.88 -14.14
C PRO A 265 20.12 1.38 -14.43
N GLY A 266 19.21 0.95 -15.32
CA GLY A 266 19.09 -0.44 -15.74
C GLY A 266 17.65 -0.88 -15.99
N GLY A 267 17.48 -2.08 -16.54
CA GLY A 267 16.19 -2.56 -16.98
C GLY A 267 16.10 -4.07 -17.16
N LYS A 268 15.18 -4.50 -18.01
CA LYS A 268 14.88 -5.93 -18.21
C LYS A 268 15.86 -6.54 -19.19
N ILE A 269 16.31 -7.77 -18.88
CA ILE A 269 17.05 -8.58 -19.85
C ILE A 269 16.05 -9.09 -20.90
N GLU A 270 16.33 -8.82 -22.18
CA GLU A 270 15.52 -9.32 -23.28
C GLU A 270 15.85 -10.78 -23.63
N ALA A 271 14.98 -11.43 -24.40
CA ALA A 271 15.17 -12.83 -24.76
C ALA A 271 16.42 -13.01 -25.63
N GLY A 272 17.35 -13.86 -25.19
CA GLY A 272 18.62 -14.13 -25.88
C GLY A 272 19.75 -13.15 -25.55
N GLU A 273 19.51 -12.18 -24.66
CA GLU A 273 20.50 -11.18 -24.26
C GLU A 273 21.30 -11.64 -23.01
N THR A 274 22.60 -11.34 -22.97
CA THR A 274 23.40 -11.51 -21.75
C THR A 274 23.13 -10.37 -20.76
N PRO A 275 23.30 -10.57 -19.44
CA PRO A 275 23.14 -9.51 -18.46
C PRO A 275 23.97 -8.24 -18.75
N GLU A 276 25.20 -8.42 -19.22
CA GLU A 276 26.13 -7.34 -19.53
C GLU A 276 25.66 -6.51 -20.74
N ASN A 277 25.25 -7.18 -21.82
CA ASN A 277 24.73 -6.50 -23.01
C ASN A 277 23.44 -5.74 -22.72
N ALA A 278 22.54 -6.37 -21.95
CA ALA A 278 21.32 -5.72 -21.46
C ALA A 278 21.65 -4.45 -20.68
N LEU A 279 22.65 -4.51 -19.81
CA LEU A 279 22.99 -3.38 -18.97
C LEU A 279 23.58 -2.22 -19.79
N ILE A 280 24.46 -2.49 -20.75
CA ILE A 280 25.02 -1.48 -21.65
C ILE A 280 23.90 -0.80 -22.43
N ARG A 281 22.98 -1.58 -23.02
CA ARG A 281 21.82 -1.07 -23.77
C ARG A 281 20.96 -0.16 -22.90
N GLU A 282 20.52 -0.64 -21.73
CA GLU A 282 19.64 0.10 -20.83
C GLU A 282 20.29 1.40 -20.35
N ILE A 283 21.57 1.39 -19.94
CA ILE A 283 22.27 2.60 -19.51
C ILE A 283 22.30 3.64 -20.64
N ARG A 284 22.62 3.21 -21.86
CA ARG A 284 22.69 4.09 -23.04
C ARG A 284 21.33 4.68 -23.40
N GLU A 285 20.28 3.86 -23.35
CA GLU A 285 18.90 4.25 -23.65
C GLU A 285 18.33 5.20 -22.61
N GLU A 286 18.57 4.96 -21.32
CA GLU A 286 18.00 5.75 -20.23
C GLU A 286 18.76 7.04 -19.93
N THR A 287 20.10 7.02 -20.10
CA THR A 287 21.00 8.09 -19.64
C THR A 287 21.84 8.72 -20.73
N GLY A 288 22.03 8.04 -21.87
CA GLY A 288 22.93 8.48 -22.94
C GLY A 288 24.42 8.33 -22.64
N LEU A 289 24.78 7.55 -21.61
CA LEU A 289 26.17 7.27 -21.24
C LEU A 289 26.69 5.99 -21.90
N GLU A 290 27.99 5.98 -22.16
CA GLU A 290 28.75 4.75 -22.45
C GLU A 290 29.55 4.40 -21.19
N VAL A 291 29.55 3.12 -20.82
CA VAL A 291 30.19 2.62 -19.60
C VAL A 291 30.96 1.33 -19.88
N GLU A 292 31.96 1.09 -19.05
CA GLU A 292 32.61 -0.22 -18.96
C GLU A 292 31.92 -1.05 -17.88
N ILE A 293 31.56 -2.30 -18.19
CA ILE A 293 31.00 -3.21 -17.19
C ILE A 293 32.15 -3.85 -16.42
N GLY A 294 32.23 -3.57 -15.13
CA GLY A 294 33.18 -4.17 -14.21
C GLY A 294 32.62 -5.41 -13.51
N SER A 295 33.08 -5.64 -12.28
CA SER A 295 32.67 -6.80 -11.49
C SER A 295 31.18 -6.80 -11.14
N GLN A 296 30.56 -7.99 -11.13
CA GLN A 296 29.23 -8.18 -10.54
C GLN A 296 29.30 -7.87 -9.03
N LEU A 297 28.52 -6.89 -8.59
CA LEU A 297 28.45 -6.46 -7.19
C LEU A 297 27.61 -7.43 -6.35
N THR A 298 26.43 -7.79 -6.83
CA THR A 298 25.51 -8.69 -6.12
C THR A 298 24.40 -9.22 -7.02
N GLN A 299 23.73 -10.28 -6.58
CA GLN A 299 22.47 -10.75 -7.15
C GLN A 299 21.44 -10.93 -6.04
N LEU A 300 20.22 -10.44 -6.25
CA LEU A 300 19.15 -10.57 -5.26
C LEU A 300 17.81 -10.90 -5.91
N LYS A 301 17.00 -11.66 -5.16
CA LYS A 301 15.60 -11.90 -5.49
C LYS A 301 14.72 -10.94 -4.70
N HIS A 302 13.72 -10.37 -5.36
CA HIS A 302 12.73 -9.52 -4.71
C HIS A 302 11.33 -9.84 -5.23
N ALA A 303 10.36 -9.93 -4.33
CA ALA A 303 8.98 -10.22 -4.68
C ALA A 303 8.11 -8.98 -4.47
N TYR A 304 7.38 -8.61 -5.51
CA TYR A 304 6.25 -7.71 -5.45
C TYR A 304 4.96 -8.51 -5.52
N THR A 305 3.83 -7.90 -5.17
CA THR A 305 2.53 -8.57 -5.12
C THR A 305 2.08 -9.14 -6.47
N HIS A 306 2.50 -8.51 -7.57
CA HIS A 306 2.06 -8.88 -8.92
C HIS A 306 3.17 -9.46 -9.81
N PHE A 307 4.43 -9.44 -9.38
CA PHE A 307 5.57 -9.99 -10.11
C PHE A 307 6.76 -10.21 -9.17
N LYS A 308 7.70 -11.04 -9.57
CA LYS A 308 8.99 -11.22 -8.91
C LYS A 308 10.10 -10.69 -9.81
N ILE A 309 11.20 -10.27 -9.22
CA ILE A 309 12.42 -9.91 -9.95
C ILE A 309 13.60 -10.71 -9.42
N ASN A 310 14.47 -11.10 -10.33
CA ASN A 310 15.85 -11.47 -10.05
C ASN A 310 16.69 -10.30 -10.57
N LEU A 311 17.34 -9.58 -9.66
CA LEU A 311 18.13 -8.40 -9.97
C LEU A 311 19.61 -8.78 -9.88
N THR A 312 20.35 -8.58 -10.97
CA THR A 312 21.80 -8.67 -11.02
C THR A 312 22.38 -7.27 -11.09
N CYS A 313 23.34 -6.96 -10.22
CA CYS A 313 23.93 -5.64 -10.11
C CYS A 313 25.42 -5.68 -10.46
N PHE A 314 25.86 -4.77 -11.32
CA PHE A 314 27.25 -4.63 -11.73
C PHE A 314 27.79 -3.26 -11.29
N VAL A 315 29.09 -3.22 -11.00
CA VAL A 315 29.84 -1.96 -10.94
C VAL A 315 30.18 -1.55 -12.36
N CYS A 316 29.97 -0.29 -12.71
CA CYS A 316 30.29 0.23 -14.02
C CYS A 316 31.20 1.46 -13.88
N GLU A 317 32.18 1.58 -14.78
CA GLU A 317 33.03 2.75 -14.87
C GLU A 317 32.52 3.65 -16.00
N TYR A 318 32.35 4.95 -15.69
CA TYR A 318 32.00 5.94 -16.70
C TYR A 318 33.11 6.03 -17.76
N GLN A 319 32.75 5.89 -19.04
CA GLN A 319 33.70 6.11 -20.14
C GLN A 319 33.44 7.44 -20.84
N SER A 320 32.21 7.65 -21.34
CA SER A 320 31.90 8.86 -22.13
C SER A 320 30.40 9.20 -22.14
N GLY A 321 30.07 10.32 -22.78
CA GLY A 321 28.70 10.81 -22.93
C GLY A 321 28.33 11.91 -21.92
N THR A 322 27.17 12.51 -22.11
CA THR A 322 26.61 13.48 -21.16
C THR A 322 25.30 12.94 -20.62
N ALA A 323 25.25 12.72 -19.30
CA ALA A 323 24.08 12.17 -18.63
C ALA A 323 22.85 13.07 -18.86
N ARG A 324 21.83 12.54 -19.56
CA ARG A 324 20.56 13.24 -19.80
C ARG A 324 19.39 12.29 -19.50
N PRO A 325 18.35 12.75 -18.79
CA PRO A 325 17.18 11.92 -18.54
C PRO A 325 16.43 11.69 -19.86
N LYS A 326 16.43 10.45 -20.37
CA LYS A 326 15.66 10.07 -21.57
C LYS A 326 14.38 9.31 -21.20
N ALA A 327 14.49 8.36 -20.28
CA ALA A 327 13.36 7.57 -19.75
C ALA A 327 12.96 7.98 -18.32
N SER A 328 13.83 8.72 -17.63
CA SER A 328 13.63 9.23 -16.28
C SER A 328 13.22 10.71 -16.29
N THR A 329 12.85 11.25 -15.12
CA THR A 329 12.52 12.68 -14.99
C THR A 329 13.66 13.53 -14.46
N ALA A 330 14.72 12.89 -13.96
CA ALA A 330 15.92 13.56 -13.48
C ALA A 330 17.05 12.53 -13.36
N LEU A 331 18.28 13.01 -13.55
CA LEU A 331 19.51 12.30 -13.23
C LEU A 331 20.30 13.11 -12.20
N ARG A 332 20.98 12.44 -11.27
CA ARG A 332 21.87 13.08 -10.30
C ARG A 332 23.12 12.23 -10.05
N TRP A 333 24.26 12.90 -9.99
CA TRP A 333 25.50 12.34 -9.45
C TRP A 333 25.53 12.61 -7.96
N VAL A 334 25.55 11.56 -7.15
CA VAL A 334 25.41 11.63 -5.70
C VAL A 334 26.55 10.86 -5.03
N LYS A 335 27.12 11.41 -3.95
CA LYS A 335 28.12 10.67 -3.17
C LYS A 335 27.45 9.46 -2.51
N PRO A 336 28.09 8.27 -2.45
CA PRO A 336 27.50 7.09 -1.83
C PRO A 336 26.90 7.33 -0.43
N GLY A 337 27.60 8.08 0.42
CA GLY A 337 27.13 8.43 1.77
C GLY A 337 25.88 9.34 1.82
N GLU A 338 25.51 9.97 0.71
CA GLU A 338 24.33 10.85 0.61
C GLU A 338 23.10 10.16 0.00
N LEU A 339 23.25 8.93 -0.48
CA LEU A 339 22.14 8.19 -1.10
C LEU A 339 20.98 7.95 -0.14
N THR A 340 21.26 7.85 1.17
CA THR A 340 20.25 7.72 2.21
C THR A 340 19.31 8.93 2.31
N LYS A 341 19.63 10.07 1.68
CA LYS A 341 18.75 11.24 1.59
C LYS A 341 17.62 11.06 0.57
N PHE A 342 17.74 10.09 -0.34
CA PHE A 342 16.79 9.84 -1.41
C PHE A 342 15.91 8.63 -1.09
N ALA A 343 14.67 8.62 -1.59
CA ALA A 343 13.75 7.50 -1.41
C ALA A 343 13.96 6.45 -2.50
N PHE A 344 14.35 5.24 -2.11
CA PHE A 344 14.62 4.12 -3.03
C PHE A 344 13.58 2.99 -2.89
N PRO A 345 13.38 2.18 -3.96
CA PRO A 345 12.73 0.89 -3.83
C PRO A 345 13.49 -0.03 -2.86
N LYS A 346 12.75 -0.89 -2.15
CA LYS A 346 13.34 -1.85 -1.19
C LYS A 346 14.36 -2.80 -1.83
N ALA A 347 14.27 -3.07 -3.13
CA ALA A 347 15.29 -3.83 -3.86
C ALA A 347 16.63 -3.06 -3.92
N ASN A 348 16.59 -1.78 -4.30
CA ASN A 348 17.77 -0.91 -4.41
C ASN A 348 18.35 -0.54 -3.05
N GLN A 349 17.51 -0.40 -2.01
CA GLN A 349 17.98 -0.17 -0.63
C GLN A 349 18.94 -1.26 -0.15
N LYS A 350 18.80 -2.50 -0.62
CA LYS A 350 19.72 -3.60 -0.29
C LYS A 350 21.10 -3.45 -0.93
N ILE A 351 21.21 -2.61 -1.96
CA ILE A 351 22.47 -2.35 -2.69
C ILE A 351 23.24 -1.21 -2.02
N LEU A 352 22.55 -0.22 -1.41
CA LEU A 352 23.18 0.96 -0.82
C LEU A 352 24.34 0.65 0.15
N PRO A 353 24.23 -0.32 1.08
CA PRO A 353 25.31 -0.64 2.01
C PRO A 353 26.54 -1.29 1.35
N LEU A 354 26.42 -1.74 0.10
CA LEU A 354 27.50 -2.38 -0.65
C LEU A 354 28.35 -1.37 -1.44
N LEU A 355 27.95 -0.09 -1.43
CA LEU A 355 28.63 0.96 -2.17
C LEU A 355 29.79 1.52 -1.36
N THR A 356 30.93 1.72 -2.02
CA THR A 356 32.16 2.22 -1.38
C THR A 356 32.31 3.71 -1.68
N PRO A 357 32.69 4.55 -0.69
CA PRO A 357 32.89 5.98 -0.91
C PRO A 357 34.05 6.34 -1.84
N ASP A 358 35.05 5.46 -1.94
CA ASP A 358 36.40 5.79 -2.44
C ASP A 358 36.76 5.06 -3.76
N LYS A 359 35.79 4.76 -4.62
CA LYS A 359 36.03 4.25 -5.97
C LYS A 359 35.95 5.33 -7.04
#